data_AF-A0A6N2W8D1-F1
#
_entry.id   AF-A0A6N2W8D1-F1
#
_cell.length_a   1.000
_cell.length_b   1.000
_cell.length_c   1.000
_cell.angle_alpha   90.00
_cell.angle_beta   90.00
_cell.angle_gamma   90.00
#
_symmetry.space_group_name_H-M   'P 1'
#
loop_
_entity.id
_entity.type
_entity.pdbx_description
1 polymer ?
#
loop_
_entity_poly.entity_id
_entity_poly.type
_entity_poly.pdbx_seq_one_letter_code
_entity_poly.pdbx_strand_id
1 'polypeptide(L)'
;MIESDLYHYFASIGINEQQQRQAVTGVFDTADIDTIQKLCQKEKMHLRYESIGKNESKEITKLTYEQLCNSLKKGIYQVAFSIYRQGKDWKSLSMADQGFEKPAYLHLKGDKNYLELAAREMKAMTKGGAMLSGHIQTVKCRSSKDVLTDFPIQDKKIQIPFEDFEFEQLSETEITGQIQLFMTSSVGKKRMPESMATLILKI
;
A
#
# COMPACT_ATOMS: atom_id res chain seq x y z
N MET A 1 15.41 19.22 14.92
CA MET A 1 14.85 18.16 14.05
C MET A 1 13.35 18.00 14.31
N ILE A 2 12.92 17.69 15.54
CA ILE A 2 11.50 17.46 15.89
C ILE A 2 10.66 18.74 15.90
N GLU A 3 11.24 19.85 16.37
CA GLU A 3 10.55 21.15 16.39
C GLU A 3 10.22 21.64 14.96
N SER A 4 11.18 21.55 14.04
CA SER A 4 10.95 21.85 12.61
C SER A 4 9.88 20.95 12.00
N ASP A 5 9.82 19.67 12.39
CA ASP A 5 8.80 18.73 11.93
C ASP A 5 7.39 19.12 12.42
N LEU A 6 7.26 19.68 13.63
CA LEU A 6 6.00 20.21 14.14
C LEU A 6 5.58 21.50 13.44
N TYR A 7 6.51 22.38 13.12
CA TYR A 7 6.21 23.57 12.31
C TYR A 7 5.68 23.18 10.93
N HIS A 8 6.30 22.19 10.27
CA HIS A 8 5.79 21.64 9.01
C HIS A 8 4.41 21.01 9.19
N TYR A 9 4.18 20.26 10.27
CA TYR A 9 2.88 19.68 10.59
C TYR A 9 1.77 20.74 10.72
N PHE A 10 2.02 21.81 11.47
CA PHE A 10 1.02 22.84 11.66
C PHE A 10 0.78 23.68 10.41
N ALA A 11 1.81 23.88 9.59
CA ALA A 11 1.67 24.52 8.28
C ALA A 11 0.80 23.69 7.32
N SER A 12 0.97 22.36 7.28
CA SER A 12 0.23 21.49 6.35
C SER A 12 -1.27 21.42 6.65
N ILE A 13 -1.67 21.60 7.92
CA ILE A 13 -3.08 21.67 8.33
C ILE A 13 -3.63 23.10 8.29
N GLY A 14 -2.88 24.06 7.76
CA GLY A 14 -3.34 25.43 7.46
C GLY A 14 -3.25 26.43 8.61
N ILE A 15 -2.46 26.16 9.66
CA ILE A 15 -2.22 27.11 10.75
C ILE A 15 -1.17 28.14 10.29
N ASN A 16 -1.44 29.43 10.49
CA ASN A 16 -0.51 30.49 10.09
C ASN A 16 0.72 30.58 11.01
N GLU A 17 1.80 31.17 10.52
CA GLU A 17 3.10 31.23 11.21
C GLU A 17 3.04 31.85 12.62
N GLN A 18 2.16 32.83 12.83
CA GLN A 18 2.01 33.47 14.14
C GLN A 18 1.38 32.54 15.17
N GLN A 19 0.40 31.73 14.76
CA GLN A 19 -0.26 30.72 15.59
C GLN A 19 0.59 29.45 15.75
N GLN A 20 1.42 29.11 14.76
CA GLN A 20 2.30 27.94 14.83
C GLN A 20 3.25 28.01 16.02
N ARG A 21 3.87 29.18 16.28
CA ARG A 21 4.80 29.33 17.40
C ARG A 21 4.16 29.00 18.75
N GLN A 22 2.92 29.44 18.96
CA GLN A 22 2.18 29.16 20.19
C GLN A 22 1.77 27.68 20.29
N ALA A 23 1.36 27.08 19.18
CA ALA A 23 0.99 25.67 19.12
C ALA A 23 2.18 24.74 19.35
N VAL A 24 3.34 25.05 18.77
CA VAL A 24 4.58 24.29 18.94
C VAL A 24 5.01 24.28 20.41
N THR A 25 5.07 25.45 21.05
CA THR A 25 5.39 25.55 22.48
C THR A 25 4.40 24.74 23.33
N GLY A 26 3.10 24.89 23.09
CA GLY A 26 2.08 24.15 23.84
C GLY A 26 2.17 22.63 23.69
N VAL A 27 2.59 22.12 22.53
CA VAL A 27 2.77 20.67 22.33
C VAL A 27 4.03 20.15 23.03
N PHE A 28 5.14 20.90 23.00
CA PHE A 28 6.33 20.51 23.75
C PHE A 28 6.11 20.52 25.27
N ASP A 29 5.23 21.40 25.75
CA ASP A 29 4.90 21.48 27.17
C ASP A 29 3.95 20.36 27.65
N THR A 30 3.22 19.71 26.73
CA THR A 30 2.12 18.78 27.09
C THR A 30 2.29 17.35 26.59
N ALA A 31 3.10 17.11 25.56
CA ALA A 31 3.29 15.78 24.97
C ALA A 31 4.74 15.33 25.08
N ASP A 32 4.95 14.03 25.27
CA ASP A 32 6.29 13.44 25.27
C ASP A 32 6.86 13.34 23.84
N ILE A 33 8.19 13.27 23.78
CA ILE A 33 8.96 13.29 22.53
C ILE A 33 8.57 12.14 21.58
N ASP A 34 8.25 10.95 22.10
CA ASP A 34 7.87 9.79 21.29
C ASP A 34 6.48 9.98 20.66
N THR A 35 5.53 10.55 21.42
CA THR A 35 4.21 10.95 20.91
C THR A 35 4.33 12.00 19.80
N ILE A 36 5.18 13.02 19.98
CA ILE A 36 5.44 14.05 18.97
C ILE A 36 6.07 13.44 17.71
N GLN A 37 7.05 12.55 17.87
CA GLN A 37 7.68 11.86 16.74
C GLN A 37 6.69 11.00 15.95
N LYS A 38 5.80 10.27 16.63
CA LYS A 38 4.75 9.47 15.97
C LYS A 38 3.73 10.34 15.25
N LEU A 39 3.39 11.51 15.79
CA LEU A 39 2.52 12.50 15.13
C LEU A 39 3.15 12.99 13.82
N CYS A 40 4.41 13.44 13.88
CA CYS A 40 5.15 13.92 12.72
C CYS A 40 5.48 12.79 11.70
N GLN A 41 5.72 11.56 12.14
CA GLN A 41 5.94 10.41 11.23
C GLN A 41 4.66 10.00 10.50
N LYS A 42 3.53 9.97 11.22
CA LYS A 42 2.21 9.69 10.63
C LYS A 42 1.88 10.72 9.55
N GLU A 43 2.23 11.98 9.79
CA GLU A 43 2.09 13.04 8.80
C GLU A 43 3.09 12.91 7.64
N LYS A 44 4.37 12.59 7.86
CA LYS A 44 5.32 12.30 6.76
C LYS A 44 4.84 11.14 5.87
N MET A 45 4.18 10.15 6.46
CA MET A 45 3.50 9.09 5.69
C MET A 45 2.26 9.61 4.98
N HIS A 46 1.46 10.51 5.60
CA HIS A 46 0.36 11.21 4.91
C HIS A 46 0.85 12.06 3.75
N LEU A 47 1.93 12.84 3.90
CA LEU A 47 2.54 13.66 2.86
C LEU A 47 3.09 12.79 1.72
N ARG A 48 3.70 11.63 2.00
CA ARG A 48 4.15 10.68 0.96
C ARG A 48 3.01 10.08 0.14
N TYR A 49 1.80 10.06 0.67
CA TYR A 49 0.60 9.54 0.00
C TYR A 49 -0.34 10.64 -0.52
N GLU A 50 -0.31 11.85 0.03
CA GLU A 50 -1.02 13.04 -0.46
C GLU A 50 -0.21 13.80 -1.52
N SER A 51 1.11 13.61 -1.57
CA SER A 51 1.94 14.01 -2.72
C SER A 51 1.76 13.11 -3.94
N ILE A 52 1.09 11.95 -3.78
CA ILE A 52 0.45 11.24 -4.89
C ILE A 52 -0.79 12.06 -5.28
N GLY A 53 -0.58 13.08 -6.11
CA GLY A 53 -1.60 13.99 -6.61
C GLY A 53 -1.46 15.46 -6.20
N LYS A 54 -0.53 15.83 -5.31
CA LYS A 54 -0.14 17.22 -5.08
C LYS A 54 1.37 17.40 -5.14
N ASN A 55 1.80 17.91 -6.29
CA ASN A 55 3.16 18.35 -6.60
C ASN A 55 3.70 19.33 -5.55
N GLU A 56 4.75 18.93 -4.85
CA GLU A 56 5.92 19.80 -4.68
C GLU A 56 7.17 18.99 -5.08
N SER A 57 7.45 19.04 -6.38
CA SER A 57 8.78 18.87 -6.99
C SER A 57 9.39 17.46 -7.15
N LYS A 58 8.58 16.44 -7.49
CA LYS A 58 9.07 15.26 -8.22
C LYS A 58 8.06 14.89 -9.30
N GLU A 59 8.46 14.95 -10.57
CA GLU A 59 7.61 14.56 -11.70
C GLU A 59 7.26 13.07 -11.63
N ILE A 60 6.06 12.75 -11.14
CA ILE A 60 5.54 11.37 -11.19
C ILE A 60 5.23 11.05 -12.65
N THR A 61 5.99 10.13 -13.23
CA THR A 61 5.83 9.72 -14.62
C THR A 61 5.07 8.39 -14.68
N LYS A 62 3.93 8.36 -15.35
CA LYS A 62 3.25 7.10 -15.66
C LYS A 62 4.10 6.30 -16.64
N LEU A 63 4.33 5.03 -16.32
CA LEU A 63 5.05 4.10 -17.19
C LEU A 63 4.07 3.11 -17.80
N THR A 64 4.19 2.87 -19.11
CA THR A 64 3.51 1.71 -19.70
C THR A 64 4.23 0.42 -19.30
N TYR A 65 3.51 -0.69 -19.36
CA TYR A 65 4.07 -2.02 -19.13
C TYR A 65 5.28 -2.30 -20.04
N GLU A 66 5.23 -1.89 -21.31
CA GLU A 66 6.34 -2.06 -22.25
C GLU A 66 7.58 -1.23 -21.85
N GLN A 67 7.37 0.03 -21.44
CA GLN A 67 8.47 0.90 -20.98
C GLN A 67 9.17 0.33 -19.75
N LEU A 68 8.40 -0.21 -18.81
CA LEU A 68 8.93 -0.86 -17.62
C LEU A 68 9.71 -2.13 -17.97
N CYS A 69 9.15 -3.00 -18.80
CA CYS A 69 9.81 -4.25 -19.21
C CYS A 69 11.10 -4.01 -20.00
N ASN A 70 11.19 -2.91 -20.76
CA ASN A 70 12.42 -2.53 -21.46
C ASN A 70 13.52 -2.03 -20.50
N SER A 71 13.13 -1.50 -19.35
CA SER A 71 14.04 -0.97 -18.34
C SER A 71 14.57 -2.05 -17.37
N LEU A 72 13.78 -3.10 -17.15
CA LEU A 72 14.11 -4.19 -16.23
C LEU A 72 14.78 -5.36 -16.95
N LYS A 73 15.84 -5.92 -16.34
CA LYS A 73 16.45 -7.15 -16.83
C LYS A 73 15.51 -8.34 -16.60
N LYS A 74 15.65 -9.38 -17.42
CA LYS A 74 14.96 -10.66 -17.19
C LYS A 74 15.53 -11.31 -15.93
N GLY A 75 14.65 -11.86 -15.09
CA GLY A 75 15.05 -12.41 -13.79
C GLY A 75 13.88 -12.70 -12.85
N ILE A 76 14.21 -13.04 -11.61
CA ILE A 76 13.25 -13.17 -10.51
C ILE A 76 13.69 -12.18 -9.43
N TYR A 77 12.79 -11.29 -9.04
CA TYR A 77 13.06 -10.20 -8.11
C TYR A 77 12.22 -10.36 -6.86
N GLN A 78 12.83 -10.21 -5.68
CA GLN A 78 12.07 -10.02 -4.45
C GLN A 78 11.55 -8.59 -4.43
N VAL A 79 10.23 -8.43 -4.30
CA VAL A 79 9.58 -7.12 -4.30
C VAL A 79 8.80 -6.92 -3.00
N ALA A 80 8.95 -5.73 -2.44
CA ALA A 80 8.15 -5.32 -1.29
C ALA A 80 6.75 -4.93 -1.77
N PHE A 81 5.73 -5.29 -1.01
CA PHE A 81 4.37 -4.86 -1.29
C PHE A 81 3.59 -4.61 0.00
N SER A 82 2.55 -3.79 -0.13
CA SER A 82 1.56 -3.54 0.90
C SER A 82 0.16 -3.52 0.29
N ILE A 83 -0.83 -4.00 1.03
CA ILE A 83 -2.23 -3.97 0.61
C ILE A 83 -3.01 -2.98 1.48
N TYR A 84 -3.59 -1.96 0.88
CA TYR A 84 -4.34 -0.90 1.53
C TYR A 84 -5.83 -1.09 1.34
N ARG A 85 -6.62 -0.69 2.33
CA ARG A 85 -8.08 -0.65 2.20
C ARG A 85 -8.46 0.37 1.13
N GLN A 86 -9.64 0.24 0.55
CA GLN A 86 -10.19 1.26 -0.33
C GLN A 86 -11.46 1.88 0.28
N GLY A 87 -11.68 3.17 0.02
CA GLY A 87 -12.78 3.95 0.60
C GLY A 87 -12.30 5.02 1.58
N LYS A 88 -13.12 5.35 2.60
CA LYS A 88 -12.82 6.43 3.56
C LYS A 88 -11.51 6.24 4.34
N ASP A 89 -11.08 4.99 4.52
CA ASP A 89 -9.88 4.61 5.28
C ASP A 89 -8.74 4.09 4.40
N TRP A 90 -8.53 4.68 3.22
CA TRP A 90 -7.52 4.24 2.25
C TRP A 90 -6.07 4.25 2.76
N LYS A 91 -5.84 4.91 3.89
CA LYS A 91 -4.54 5.05 4.55
C LYS A 91 -4.21 3.89 5.50
N SER A 92 -5.15 2.96 5.71
CA SER A 92 -4.97 1.82 6.60
C SER A 92 -4.65 0.55 5.82
N LEU A 93 -3.74 -0.26 6.35
CA LEU A 93 -3.50 -1.60 5.81
C LEU A 93 -4.79 -2.43 5.84
N SER A 94 -5.04 -3.11 4.72
CA SER A 94 -6.05 -4.13 4.64
C SER A 94 -5.65 -5.31 5.50
N MET A 95 -6.62 -6.03 6.06
CA MET A 95 -6.34 -7.31 6.71
C MET A 95 -5.70 -8.30 5.73
N ALA A 96 -5.99 -8.15 4.43
CA ALA A 96 -5.38 -8.93 3.36
C ALA A 96 -3.85 -8.72 3.26
N ASP A 97 -3.31 -7.61 3.77
CA ASP A 97 -1.85 -7.39 3.82
C ASP A 97 -1.12 -8.47 4.63
N GLN A 98 -1.80 -9.04 5.63
CA GLN A 98 -1.31 -10.16 6.45
C GLN A 98 -1.70 -11.52 5.87
N GLY A 99 -2.52 -11.54 4.82
CA GLY A 99 -2.98 -12.75 4.13
C GLY A 99 -1.95 -13.31 3.15
N PHE A 100 -0.81 -12.62 2.97
CA PHE A 100 0.27 -13.03 2.07
C PHE A 100 1.63 -13.01 2.77
N GLU A 101 2.52 -13.91 2.38
CA GLU A 101 3.93 -13.90 2.78
C GLU A 101 4.65 -12.71 2.15
N LYS A 102 5.70 -12.23 2.85
CA LYS A 102 6.56 -11.12 2.41
C LYS A 102 8.02 -11.59 2.40
N PRO A 103 8.82 -11.23 1.37
CA PRO A 103 8.46 -10.47 0.18
C PRO A 103 7.65 -11.29 -0.85
N ALA A 104 7.12 -10.62 -1.87
CA ALA A 104 6.59 -11.28 -3.06
C ALA A 104 7.70 -11.49 -4.10
N TYR A 105 7.40 -12.27 -5.15
CA TYR A 105 8.35 -12.52 -6.23
C TYR A 105 7.82 -12.02 -7.57
N LEU A 106 8.53 -11.09 -8.20
CA LEU A 106 8.27 -10.65 -9.55
C LEU A 106 9.08 -11.52 -10.53
N HIS A 107 8.39 -12.25 -11.39
CA HIS A 107 9.01 -13.08 -12.43
C HIS A 107 9.00 -12.33 -13.76
N LEU A 108 10.18 -12.02 -14.31
CA LEU A 108 10.36 -11.42 -15.62
C LEU A 108 11.06 -12.43 -16.56
N LYS A 109 10.29 -13.36 -17.13
CA LYS A 109 10.83 -14.50 -17.90
C LYS A 109 10.71 -14.35 -19.42
N GLY A 110 10.27 -13.18 -19.92
CA GLY A 110 10.08 -12.90 -21.33
C GLY A 110 8.63 -13.04 -21.74
N ASP A 111 8.15 -14.28 -21.87
CA ASP A 111 6.83 -14.55 -22.47
C ASP A 111 5.68 -14.44 -21.46
N LYS A 112 6.02 -14.56 -20.16
CA LYS A 112 5.08 -14.44 -19.03
C LYS A 112 5.75 -13.69 -17.90
N ASN A 113 5.28 -12.47 -17.68
CA ASN A 113 5.69 -11.64 -16.56
C ASN A 113 4.56 -11.57 -15.55
N TYR A 114 4.82 -11.90 -14.29
CA TYR A 114 3.78 -11.94 -13.26
C TYR A 114 4.34 -11.70 -11.86
N LEU A 115 3.49 -11.15 -10.99
CA LEU A 115 3.71 -11.10 -9.55
C LEU A 115 3.20 -12.39 -8.92
N GLU A 116 4.07 -13.10 -8.19
CA GLU A 116 3.72 -14.25 -7.39
C GLU A 116 3.52 -13.85 -5.92
N LEU A 117 2.31 -14.07 -5.41
CA LEU A 117 1.94 -13.89 -4.00
C LEU A 117 1.70 -15.25 -3.36
N ALA A 118 2.35 -15.54 -2.24
CA ALA A 118 2.09 -16.74 -1.45
C ALA A 118 1.07 -16.42 -0.35
N ALA A 119 -0.10 -17.04 -0.40
CA ALA A 119 -1.15 -16.94 0.61
C ALA A 119 -0.72 -17.61 1.91
N ARG A 120 -1.00 -16.94 3.03
CA ARG A 120 -0.76 -17.43 4.39
C ARG A 120 -2.01 -17.31 5.24
N GLU A 121 -1.97 -18.00 6.37
CA GLU A 121 -2.99 -17.85 7.39
C GLU A 121 -2.89 -16.47 8.08
N MET A 122 -4.04 -15.86 8.29
CA MET A 122 -4.25 -14.55 8.91
C MET A 122 -5.12 -14.73 10.15
N LYS A 123 -4.77 -14.01 11.22
CA LYS A 123 -5.48 -14.08 12.51
C LYS A 123 -6.05 -12.72 12.88
N ALA A 124 -7.28 -12.72 13.37
CA ALA A 124 -7.95 -11.50 13.81
C ALA A 124 -8.74 -11.75 15.09
N MET A 125 -8.66 -10.79 16.02
CA MET A 125 -9.47 -10.80 17.22
C MET A 125 -10.84 -10.16 16.91
N THR A 126 -11.91 -10.85 17.27
CA THR A 126 -13.25 -10.26 17.21
C THR A 126 -13.47 -9.29 18.37
N LYS A 127 -14.47 -8.40 18.24
CA LYS A 127 -14.87 -7.50 19.33
C LYS A 127 -15.27 -8.23 20.63
N GLY A 128 -15.69 -9.48 20.54
CA GLY A 128 -16.02 -10.34 21.69
C GLY A 128 -14.84 -11.12 22.27
N GLY A 129 -13.61 -10.86 21.82
CA GLY A 129 -12.39 -11.51 22.34
C GLY A 129 -12.10 -12.91 21.77
N ALA A 130 -12.90 -13.41 20.82
CA ALA A 130 -12.60 -14.66 20.13
C ALA A 130 -11.57 -14.45 19.02
N MET A 131 -10.53 -15.27 18.99
CA MET A 131 -9.54 -15.31 17.92
C MET A 131 -10.10 -16.09 16.73
N LEU A 132 -10.11 -15.47 15.55
CA LEU A 132 -10.43 -16.12 14.29
C LEU A 132 -9.16 -16.31 13.48
N SER A 133 -9.09 -17.44 12.80
CA SER A 133 -8.03 -17.78 11.87
C SER A 133 -8.65 -18.07 10.50
N GLY A 134 -8.07 -17.52 9.45
CA GLY A 134 -8.55 -17.68 8.08
C GLY A 134 -7.44 -17.56 7.07
N HIS A 135 -7.76 -17.79 5.81
CA HIS A 135 -6.87 -17.53 4.67
C HIS A 135 -7.65 -16.86 3.55
N ILE A 136 -6.93 -16.28 2.60
CA ILE A 136 -7.53 -15.75 1.36
C ILE A 136 -8.07 -16.93 0.54
N GLN A 137 -9.33 -16.86 0.17
CA GLN A 137 -10.04 -17.94 -0.54
C GLN A 137 -10.18 -17.65 -2.04
N THR A 138 -10.47 -16.40 -2.39
CA THR A 138 -10.56 -15.96 -3.80
C THR A 138 -9.83 -14.64 -3.95
N VAL A 139 -9.22 -14.43 -5.11
CA VAL A 139 -8.62 -13.16 -5.53
C VAL A 139 -9.12 -12.84 -6.91
N LYS A 140 -9.66 -11.64 -7.09
CA LYS A 140 -9.89 -11.04 -8.41
C LYS A 140 -9.11 -9.76 -8.49
N CYS A 141 -8.64 -9.43 -9.68
CA CYS A 141 -8.04 -8.13 -9.93
C CYS A 141 -8.83 -7.37 -10.97
N ARG A 142 -8.91 -6.05 -10.80
CA ARG A 142 -9.37 -5.16 -11.86
C ARG A 142 -8.13 -4.65 -12.59
N SER A 143 -8.04 -4.99 -13.87
CA SER A 143 -6.97 -4.50 -14.75
C SER A 143 -7.15 -3.01 -15.08
N SER A 144 -6.13 -2.41 -15.68
CA SER A 144 -6.18 -1.04 -16.24
C SER A 144 -7.29 -0.84 -17.29
N LYS A 145 -7.82 -1.92 -17.88
CA LYS A 145 -8.95 -1.91 -18.83
C LYS A 145 -10.33 -2.02 -18.14
N ASP A 146 -10.37 -1.90 -16.82
CA ASP A 146 -11.58 -2.06 -15.97
C ASP A 146 -12.23 -3.46 -16.05
N VAL A 147 -11.50 -4.46 -16.55
CA VAL A 147 -11.97 -5.85 -16.58
C VAL A 147 -11.60 -6.53 -15.27
N LEU A 148 -12.60 -7.13 -14.62
CA LEU A 148 -12.43 -7.94 -13.41
C LEU A 148 -12.11 -9.38 -13.81
N THR A 149 -10.98 -9.91 -13.34
CA THR A 149 -10.52 -11.27 -13.66
C THR A 149 -10.22 -12.05 -12.39
N ASP A 150 -10.73 -13.28 -12.30
CA ASP A 150 -10.44 -14.22 -11.21
C ASP A 150 -9.05 -14.84 -11.38
N PHE A 151 -8.28 -14.87 -10.28
CA PHE A 151 -6.98 -15.52 -10.22
C PHE A 151 -7.03 -16.72 -9.27
N PRO A 152 -6.83 -17.94 -9.78
CA PRO A 152 -6.89 -19.14 -8.97
C PRO A 152 -5.72 -19.18 -7.98
N ILE A 153 -6.00 -19.69 -6.78
CA ILE A 153 -4.96 -20.00 -5.79
C ILE A 153 -4.53 -21.45 -6.00
N GLN A 154 -3.30 -21.67 -6.47
CA GLN A 154 -2.73 -22.99 -6.72
C GLN A 154 -1.49 -23.17 -5.83
N ASP A 155 -1.41 -24.25 -5.05
CA ASP A 155 -0.33 -24.48 -4.09
C ASP A 155 -0.05 -23.28 -3.16
N LYS A 156 -1.14 -22.64 -2.70
CA LYS A 156 -1.14 -21.39 -1.92
C LYS A 156 -0.54 -20.18 -2.66
N LYS A 157 -0.31 -20.25 -3.96
CA LYS A 157 0.25 -19.15 -4.75
C LYS A 157 -0.81 -18.55 -5.67
N ILE A 158 -0.71 -17.25 -5.85
CA ILE A 158 -1.48 -16.48 -6.85
C ILE A 158 -0.47 -15.84 -7.79
N GLN A 159 -0.75 -15.90 -9.09
CA GLN A 159 0.07 -15.29 -10.12
C GLN A 159 -0.78 -14.23 -10.83
N ILE A 160 -0.43 -12.97 -10.62
CA ILE A 160 -1.11 -11.82 -11.23
C ILE A 160 -0.26 -11.35 -12.41
N PRO A 161 -0.78 -11.34 -13.66
CA PRO A 161 -0.09 -10.82 -14.82
C PRO A 161 0.43 -9.41 -14.56
N PHE A 162 1.70 -9.19 -14.88
CA PHE A 162 2.33 -7.91 -14.58
C PHE A 162 1.81 -6.78 -15.48
N GLU A 163 1.20 -7.13 -16.62
CA GLU A 163 0.51 -6.20 -17.53
C GLU A 163 -0.79 -5.62 -16.98
N ASP A 164 -1.38 -6.24 -15.95
CA ASP A 164 -2.63 -5.75 -15.33
C ASP A 164 -2.38 -4.61 -14.33
N PHE A 165 -1.11 -4.32 -14.02
CA PHE A 165 -0.71 -3.27 -13.09
C PHE A 165 -0.60 -1.90 -13.78
N GLU A 166 -0.90 -0.86 -13.02
CA GLU A 166 -0.55 0.52 -13.38
C GLU A 166 0.78 0.88 -12.74
N PHE A 167 1.69 1.48 -13.52
CA PHE A 167 3.03 1.82 -13.06
C PHE A 167 3.27 3.31 -13.01
N GLU A 168 3.93 3.73 -11.93
CA GLU A 168 4.33 5.11 -11.70
C GLU A 168 5.79 5.13 -11.26
N GLN A 169 6.57 5.99 -11.90
CA GLN A 169 7.94 6.27 -11.52
C GLN A 169 7.97 7.49 -10.61
N LEU A 170 8.39 7.29 -9.37
CA LEU A 170 8.50 8.35 -8.34
C LEU A 170 9.87 9.04 -8.37
N SER A 171 10.89 8.35 -8.88
CA SER A 171 12.23 8.88 -9.12
C SER A 171 12.99 8.00 -10.13
N GLU A 172 14.21 8.37 -10.53
CA GLU A 172 15.04 7.55 -11.43
C GLU A 172 15.19 6.09 -10.96
N THR A 173 15.09 5.82 -9.66
CA THR A 173 15.34 4.49 -9.06
C THR A 173 14.15 3.89 -8.31
N GLU A 174 13.02 4.59 -8.21
CA GLU A 174 11.85 4.08 -7.48
C GLU A 174 10.66 4.02 -8.43
N ILE A 175 10.24 2.79 -8.74
CA ILE A 175 9.04 2.51 -9.51
C ILE A 175 8.05 1.79 -8.61
N THR A 176 6.81 2.25 -8.64
CA THR A 176 5.70 1.60 -7.97
C THR A 176 4.72 1.02 -8.99
N GLY A 177 4.23 -0.18 -8.71
CA GLY A 177 3.12 -0.78 -9.45
C GLY A 177 1.91 -0.92 -8.54
N GLN A 178 0.71 -0.67 -9.07
CA GLN A 178 -0.53 -0.80 -8.31
C GLN A 178 -1.58 -1.60 -9.06
N ILE A 179 -2.40 -2.33 -8.30
CA ILE A 179 -3.57 -3.04 -8.82
C ILE A 179 -4.67 -3.11 -7.76
N GLN A 180 -5.92 -3.07 -8.20
CA GLN A 180 -7.07 -3.24 -7.31
C GLN A 180 -7.42 -4.72 -7.18
N LEU A 181 -7.60 -5.16 -5.94
CA LEU A 181 -7.92 -6.52 -5.55
C LEU A 181 -9.33 -6.60 -4.96
N PHE A 182 -10.04 -7.68 -5.29
CA PHE A 182 -11.29 -8.09 -4.67
C PHE A 182 -11.10 -9.49 -4.09
N MET A 183 -11.23 -9.62 -2.77
CA MET A 183 -10.83 -10.83 -2.07
C MET A 183 -11.91 -11.31 -1.11
N THR A 184 -12.00 -12.64 -0.98
CA THR A 184 -12.80 -13.28 0.07
C THR A 184 -11.93 -14.12 0.99
N SER A 185 -12.44 -14.46 2.17
CA SER A 185 -11.73 -15.28 3.16
C SER A 185 -12.54 -16.51 3.56
N SER A 186 -11.83 -17.55 3.99
CA SER A 186 -12.38 -18.82 4.48
C SER A 186 -13.30 -18.69 5.71
N VAL A 187 -13.30 -17.56 6.42
CA VAL A 187 -14.17 -17.33 7.59
C VAL A 187 -15.64 -17.03 7.23
N GLY A 188 -15.96 -16.97 5.94
CA GLY A 188 -17.31 -16.90 5.39
C GLY A 188 -17.86 -15.47 5.25
N LYS A 189 -18.72 -15.28 4.24
CA LYS A 189 -19.23 -13.97 3.78
C LYS A 189 -19.94 -13.14 4.85
N LYS A 190 -20.61 -13.77 5.83
CA LYS A 190 -21.28 -13.05 6.93
C LYS A 190 -20.29 -12.35 7.87
N ARG A 191 -19.08 -12.90 8.03
CA ARG A 191 -18.05 -12.35 8.94
C ARG A 191 -17.02 -11.52 8.18
N MET A 192 -16.70 -11.92 6.95
CA MET A 192 -15.81 -11.19 6.06
C MET A 192 -16.42 -11.15 4.65
N PRO A 193 -17.19 -10.10 4.30
CA PRO A 193 -17.69 -9.91 2.95
C PRO A 193 -16.52 -9.72 1.97
N GLU A 194 -16.80 -9.83 0.67
CA GLU A 194 -15.79 -9.53 -0.37
C GLU A 194 -15.23 -8.12 -0.13
N SER A 195 -13.92 -8.04 0.03
CA SER A 195 -13.22 -6.82 0.40
C SER A 195 -12.44 -6.30 -0.79
N MET A 196 -12.64 -5.02 -1.06
CA MET A 196 -11.92 -4.26 -2.08
C MET A 196 -10.71 -3.58 -1.45
N ALA A 197 -9.55 -3.73 -2.07
CA ALA A 197 -8.27 -3.23 -1.58
C ALA A 197 -7.33 -2.88 -2.74
N THR A 198 -6.30 -2.09 -2.48
CA THR A 198 -5.26 -1.76 -3.47
C THR A 198 -3.94 -2.38 -3.03
N LEU A 199 -3.35 -3.20 -3.87
CA LEU A 199 -1.98 -3.67 -3.70
C LEU A 199 -1.03 -2.67 -4.35
N ILE A 200 0.00 -2.27 -3.61
CA ILE A 200 1.09 -1.42 -4.10
C ILE A 200 2.38 -2.20 -3.94
N LEU A 201 3.11 -2.39 -5.04
CA LEU A 201 4.41 -3.03 -5.09
C LEU A 201 5.51 -1.97 -5.33
N LYS A 202 6.69 -2.23 -4.80
CA LYS A 202 7.90 -1.42 -5.02
C LYS A 202 8.93 -2.25 -5.78
N ILE A 203 9.41 -1.70 -6.90
CA ILE A 203 10.41 -2.30 -7.80
C ILE A 203 11.73 -1.56 -7.65
#